data_AF-A0A5C2S790-F1
#
_entry.id   AF-A0A5C2S790-F1
#
_cell.length_a   1.000
_cell.length_b   1.000
_cell.length_c   1.000
_cell.angle_alpha   90.00
_cell.angle_beta   90.00
_cell.angle_gamma   90.00
#
_symmetry.space_group_name_H-M   'P 1'
#
loop_
_entity.id
_entity.type
_entity.pdbx_description
1 polymer ?
#
loop_
_entity_poly.entity_id
_entity_poly.type
_entity_poly.pdbx_seq_one_letter_code
_entity_poly.pdbx_strand_id
1 'polypeptide(L)'
;EHTIYEAETVGAILGTELVRRERRVGRVASVALDGKSAIEGSLVRESRPSHYLTDLLHDRVAAVKRRHCGLELTLRWVPGHQDIAGNEQADCEAKLAAAGDSSSVRLLPAVLRRPLPVSSTKAK
;
A
#
# COMPACT_ATOMS: atom_id res chain seq x y z
N GLU A 1 8.96 -14.72 -6.60
CA GLU A 1 8.55 -13.69 -7.58
C GLU A 1 7.24 -13.09 -7.10
N HIS A 2 7.10 -11.76 -7.13
CA HIS A 2 5.90 -11.05 -6.64
C HIS A 2 5.08 -10.49 -7.80
N THR A 3 3.77 -10.36 -7.61
CA THR A 3 2.87 -9.81 -8.64
C THR A 3 2.75 -8.29 -8.53
N ILE A 4 2.32 -7.64 -9.63
CA ILE A 4 1.99 -6.20 -9.64
C ILE A 4 0.94 -5.89 -8.56
N TYR A 5 -0.06 -6.75 -8.40
CA TYR A 5 -1.08 -6.63 -7.35
C TYR A 5 -0.49 -6.57 -5.93
N GLU A 6 0.49 -7.42 -5.63
CA GLU A 6 1.15 -7.42 -4.32
C GLU A 6 1.96 -6.14 -4.10
N ALA A 7 2.68 -5.69 -5.12
CA ALA A 7 3.46 -4.46 -5.07
C ALA A 7 2.57 -3.24 -4.81
N GLU A 8 1.44 -3.12 -5.51
CA GLU A 8 0.46 -2.05 -5.31
C GLU A 8 -0.18 -2.10 -3.92
N THR A 9 -0.52 -3.30 -3.42
CA THR A 9 -1.09 -3.47 -2.08
C THR A 9 -0.08 -3.09 -1.00
N VAL A 10 1.20 -3.42 -1.19
CA VAL A 10 2.30 -2.98 -0.31
C VAL A 10 2.43 -1.46 -0.32
N GLY A 11 2.32 -0.82 -1.50
CA GLY A 11 2.26 0.63 -1.62
C GLY A 11 1.13 1.24 -0.78
N ALA A 12 -0.08 0.67 -0.86
CA ALA A 12 -1.23 1.10 -0.05
C ALA A 12 -0.98 0.95 1.46
N ILE A 13 -0.36 -0.16 1.88
CA ILE A 13 0.03 -0.41 3.28
C ILE A 13 1.02 0.64 3.77
N LEU A 14 2.04 0.95 2.96
CA LEU A 14 3.05 1.96 3.28
C LEU A 14 2.44 3.36 3.37
N GLY A 15 1.60 3.75 2.40
CA GLY A 15 0.88 5.02 2.42
C GLY A 15 -0.02 5.16 3.65
N THR A 16 -0.74 4.10 4.01
CA THR A 16 -1.59 4.09 5.21
C THR A 16 -0.76 4.20 6.50
N GLU A 17 0.40 3.56 6.56
CA GLU A 17 1.32 3.68 7.70
C GLU A 17 1.87 5.11 7.85
N LEU A 18 2.15 5.81 6.74
CA LEU A 18 2.54 7.22 6.79
C LEU A 18 1.44 8.08 7.42
N VAL A 19 0.18 7.90 7.00
CA VAL A 19 -0.97 8.59 7.60
C VAL A 19 -1.08 8.29 9.11
N ARG A 20 -0.84 7.04 9.52
CA ARG A 20 -0.86 6.64 10.94
C ARG A 20 0.22 7.36 11.77
N ARG A 21 1.38 7.59 11.19
CA ARG A 21 2.54 8.21 11.87
C ARG A 21 2.47 9.73 11.90
N GLU A 22 1.73 10.32 10.97
CA GLU A 22 1.54 11.76 10.91
C GLU A 22 0.95 12.26 12.24
N ARG A 23 1.54 13.32 12.80
CA ARG A 23 1.09 13.89 14.08
C ARG A 23 -0.09 14.84 13.89
N ARG A 24 -0.13 15.51 12.74
CA ARG A 24 -1.17 16.50 12.39
C ARG A 24 -1.83 16.10 11.10
N VAL A 25 -2.73 15.13 11.22
CA VAL A 25 -3.60 14.75 10.11
C VAL A 25 -4.81 15.68 10.10
N GLY A 26 -5.22 16.13 8.91
CA GLY A 26 -6.45 16.92 8.76
C GLY A 26 -7.71 16.10 9.06
N ARG A 27 -8.90 16.63 8.73
CA ARG A 27 -10.14 15.83 8.82
C ARG A 27 -10.25 14.77 7.71
N VAL A 28 -9.52 14.94 6.62
CA VAL A 28 -9.55 14.09 5.44
C VAL A 28 -8.13 13.71 5.04
N ALA A 29 -7.93 12.45 4.69
CA ALA A 29 -6.70 11.94 4.09
C ALA A 29 -7.03 10.98 2.95
N SER A 30 -6.18 10.94 1.94
CA SER A 30 -6.31 10.00 0.82
C SER A 30 -5.00 9.30 0.52
N VAL A 31 -5.07 8.01 0.26
CA VAL A 31 -3.96 7.23 -0.32
C VAL A 31 -4.34 6.93 -1.77
N ALA A 32 -3.53 7.41 -2.71
CA ALA A 32 -3.74 7.23 -4.13
C ALA A 32 -3.01 5.97 -4.64
N LEU A 33 -3.65 5.24 -5.57
CA LEU A 33 -3.13 4.07 -6.25
C LEU A 33 -3.48 4.18 -7.73
N ASP A 34 -2.56 3.83 -8.62
CA ASP A 34 -2.77 3.83 -10.07
C ASP A 34 -3.09 2.46 -10.66
N GLY A 35 -2.72 1.43 -9.92
CA GLY A 35 -3.13 0.05 -10.09
C GLY A 35 -4.63 -0.16 -10.10
N LYS A 36 -5.22 -0.28 -11.30
CA LYS A 36 -6.62 -0.65 -11.49
C LYS A 36 -6.93 -1.97 -10.76
N SER A 37 -5.97 -2.90 -10.74
CA SER A 37 -6.09 -4.22 -10.11
C SER A 37 -6.05 -4.18 -8.57
N ALA A 38 -5.23 -3.33 -7.94
CA ALA A 38 -5.25 -3.16 -6.49
C ALA A 38 -6.53 -2.51 -5.97
N ILE A 39 -7.12 -1.59 -6.73
CA ILE A 39 -8.38 -0.95 -6.33
C ILE A 39 -9.55 -1.90 -6.54
N GLU A 40 -9.61 -2.57 -7.68
CA GLU A 40 -10.60 -3.64 -7.89
C GLU A 40 -10.45 -4.74 -6.81
N GLY A 41 -9.23 -5.14 -6.46
CA GLY A 41 -9.00 -6.10 -5.38
C GLY A 41 -9.21 -5.57 -3.96
N SER A 42 -9.13 -4.26 -3.73
CA SER A 42 -9.51 -3.62 -2.44
C SER A 42 -11.03 -3.48 -2.30
N LEU A 43 -11.76 -3.49 -3.42
CA LEU A 43 -13.23 -3.47 -3.47
C LEU A 43 -13.84 -4.88 -3.43
N VAL A 44 -13.07 -5.91 -3.82
CA VAL A 44 -13.50 -7.30 -3.91
C VAL A 44 -13.19 -8.06 -2.61
N ARG A 45 -14.25 -8.50 -1.92
CA ARG A 45 -14.19 -9.41 -0.76
C ARG A 45 -14.08 -10.89 -1.18
N GLU A 46 -13.29 -11.21 -2.20
CA GLU A 46 -13.12 -12.60 -2.67
C GLU A 46 -11.70 -13.13 -2.44
N SER A 47 -11.64 -14.41 -2.05
CA SER A 47 -10.42 -15.13 -1.68
C SER A 47 -9.44 -15.27 -2.85
N ARG A 48 -8.37 -14.47 -2.81
CA ARG A 48 -7.19 -14.63 -3.67
C ARG A 48 -5.95 -14.93 -2.81
N PRO A 49 -4.87 -15.52 -3.38
CA PRO A 49 -3.66 -15.91 -2.65
C PRO A 49 -2.98 -14.79 -1.83
N SER A 50 -3.30 -13.53 -2.13
CA SER A 50 -2.77 -12.33 -1.47
C SER A 50 -3.65 -11.79 -0.33
N HIS A 51 -4.61 -12.57 0.18
CA HIS A 51 -5.51 -12.18 1.29
C HIS A 51 -4.76 -11.62 2.50
N TYR A 52 -3.57 -12.15 2.80
CA TYR A 52 -2.75 -11.68 3.92
C TYR A 52 -2.34 -10.19 3.78
N LEU A 53 -2.14 -9.69 2.56
CA LEU A 53 -1.83 -8.28 2.32
C LEU A 53 -3.09 -7.41 2.44
N THR A 54 -4.23 -7.91 1.97
CA THR A 54 -5.52 -7.23 2.15
C THR A 54 -5.89 -7.12 3.63
N ASP A 55 -5.72 -8.21 4.40
CA ASP A 55 -5.90 -8.22 5.85
C ASP A 55 -4.95 -7.23 6.54
N LEU A 56 -3.68 -7.22 6.13
CA LEU A 56 -2.70 -6.26 6.63
C LEU A 56 -3.07 -4.81 6.32
N LEU A 57 -3.58 -4.54 5.12
CA LEU A 57 -4.08 -3.22 4.74
C LEU A 57 -5.26 -2.81 5.63
N HIS A 58 -6.24 -3.69 5.82
CA HIS A 58 -7.36 -3.46 6.73
C HIS A 58 -6.89 -3.18 8.17
N ASP A 59 -5.91 -3.94 8.67
CA ASP A 59 -5.31 -3.72 9.99
C ASP A 59 -4.65 -2.35 10.10
N ARG A 60 -3.95 -1.91 9.05
CA ARG A 60 -3.34 -0.58 9.02
C ARG A 60 -4.39 0.52 8.97
N VAL A 61 -5.44 0.37 8.18
CA VAL A 61 -6.57 1.30 8.12
C VAL A 61 -7.26 1.40 9.48
N ALA A 62 -7.50 0.27 10.15
CA ALA A 62 -8.06 0.25 11.50
C ALA A 62 -7.13 0.94 12.51
N ALA A 63 -5.81 0.75 12.39
CA ALA A 63 -4.83 1.44 13.23
C ALA A 63 -4.83 2.96 13.01
N VAL A 64 -5.01 3.43 11.77
CA VAL A 64 -5.20 4.85 11.46
C VAL A 64 -6.45 5.39 12.13
N LYS A 65 -7.60 4.71 11.97
CA LYS A 65 -8.88 5.14 12.58
C LYS A 65 -8.83 5.19 14.10
N ARG A 66 -8.10 4.27 14.74
CA ARG A 66 -7.86 4.29 16.20
C ARG A 66 -6.97 5.45 16.63
N ARG A 67 -5.96 5.80 15.83
CA ARG A 67 -5.00 6.88 16.13
C ARG A 67 -5.62 8.27 15.91
N HIS A 68 -6.36 8.41 14.82
CA HIS A 68 -6.94 9.65 14.33
C HIS A 68 -8.46 9.52 14.30
N CYS A 69 -9.07 9.59 15.48
CA CYS A 69 -10.53 9.48 15.60
C CYS A 69 -11.22 10.60 14.80
N GLY A 70 -12.15 10.23 13.93
CA GLY A 70 -12.86 11.18 13.06
C GLY A 70 -12.14 11.54 11.75
N LEU A 71 -11.01 10.91 11.43
CA LEU A 71 -10.40 11.01 10.10
C LEU A 71 -11.24 10.27 9.06
N GLU A 72 -11.58 10.95 7.97
CA GLU A 72 -12.05 10.33 6.74
C GLU A 72 -10.85 9.90 5.90
N LEU A 73 -10.61 8.59 5.82
CA LEU A 73 -9.55 8.00 5.01
C LEU A 73 -10.14 7.39 3.74
N THR A 74 -9.64 7.81 2.58
CA THR A 74 -10.09 7.33 1.28
C THR A 74 -8.94 6.68 0.50
N LEU A 75 -9.15 5.46 0.01
CA LEU A 75 -8.31 4.90 -1.05
C LEU A 75 -8.84 5.41 -2.39
N ARG A 76 -8.00 6.11 -3.15
CA ARG A 76 -8.39 6.80 -4.39
C ARG A 76 -7.65 6.20 -5.58
N TRP A 77 -8.37 5.97 -6.66
CA TRP A 77 -7.75 5.69 -7.95
C TRP A 77 -7.23 6.96 -8.62
N VAL A 78 -6.03 6.89 -9.16
CA VAL A 78 -5.46 7.91 -10.04
C VAL A 78 -4.98 7.26 -11.34
N PRO A 79 -5.05 7.94 -12.49
CA PRO A 79 -4.47 7.38 -13.71
C PRO A 79 -2.94 7.42 -13.65
N GLY A 80 -2.30 6.29 -13.95
CA GLY A 80 -0.84 6.22 -14.08
C GLY A 80 -0.34 6.90 -15.36
N HIS A 81 0.93 7.32 -15.37
CA HIS A 81 1.58 7.99 -16.52
C HIS A 81 0.83 9.23 -17.04
N GLN A 82 0.30 10.04 -16.13
CA GLN A 82 -0.38 11.32 -16.43
C GLN A 82 0.35 12.52 -15.79
N ASP A 83 1.66 12.42 -15.59
CA ASP A 83 2.48 13.48 -14.99
C ASP A 83 2.00 13.94 -13.60
N ILE A 84 1.34 13.04 -12.85
CA ILE A 84 0.95 13.29 -11.47
C ILE A 84 2.20 13.12 -10.62
N ALA A 85 2.88 14.23 -10.30
CA ALA A 85 4.17 14.23 -9.61
C ALA A 85 4.25 13.28 -8.39
N GLY A 86 3.18 13.19 -7.58
CA GLY A 86 3.14 12.27 -6.44
C GLY A 86 3.10 10.79 -6.82
N ASN A 87 2.39 10.43 -7.89
CA ASN A 87 2.35 9.07 -8.42
C ASN A 87 3.71 8.70 -9.03
N GLU A 88 4.29 9.58 -9.82
CA GLU A 88 5.59 9.35 -10.47
C GLU A 88 6.72 9.18 -9.46
N GLN A 89 6.70 9.97 -8.39
CA GLN A 89 7.64 9.81 -7.27
C GLN A 89 7.48 8.43 -6.64
N ALA A 90 6.24 7.99 -6.38
CA ALA A 90 5.98 6.67 -5.81
C ALA A 90 6.43 5.53 -6.74
N ASP A 91 6.21 5.66 -8.05
CA ASP A 91 6.67 4.70 -9.05
C ASP A 91 8.19 4.61 -9.15
N CYS A 92 8.87 5.77 -9.03
CA CYS A 92 10.33 5.82 -9.01
C CYS A 92 10.88 5.06 -7.80
N GLU A 93 10.34 5.32 -6.61
CA GLU A 93 10.74 4.62 -5.38
C GLU A 93 10.42 3.11 -5.45
N ALA A 94 9.29 2.73 -6.06
CA ALA A 94 8.95 1.32 -6.27
C ALA A 94 9.94 0.61 -7.22
N LYS A 95 10.42 1.29 -8.27
CA LYS A 95 11.44 0.76 -9.19
C LYS A 95 12.79 0.60 -8.50
N LEU A 96 13.20 1.58 -7.68
CA LEU A 96 14.40 1.48 -6.85
C LEU A 96 14.29 0.29 -5.87
N ALA A 97 13.12 0.14 -5.25
CA ALA A 97 12.86 -0.99 -4.34
C ALA A 97 12.95 -2.36 -5.03
N ALA A 98 12.45 -2.47 -6.26
CA ALA A 98 12.60 -3.68 -7.06
C ALA A 98 14.05 -3.96 -7.50
N ALA A 99 14.88 -2.91 -7.63
CA ALA A 99 16.31 -3.02 -7.92
C ALA A 99 17.16 -3.40 -6.70
N GLY A 100 16.58 -3.46 -5.51
CA GLY A 100 17.23 -3.87 -4.26
C GLY A 100 17.50 -2.74 -3.27
N ASP A 101 17.19 -1.49 -3.62
CA ASP A 101 17.25 -0.38 -2.67
C ASP A 101 16.11 -0.47 -1.65
N SER A 102 16.35 -0.04 -0.41
CA SER A 102 15.26 -0.04 0.58
C SER A 102 15.48 1.01 1.64
N SER A 103 14.38 1.57 2.12
CA SER A 103 14.41 2.42 3.31
C SER A 103 14.91 1.64 4.54
N SER A 104 15.31 2.35 5.59
CA SER A 104 15.66 1.71 6.86
C SER A 104 14.53 0.81 7.36
N VAL A 105 14.86 -0.42 7.76
CA VAL A 105 13.93 -1.42 8.30
C VAL A 105 13.08 -0.88 9.47
N ARG A 106 13.60 0.12 10.21
CA ARG A 106 12.86 0.77 11.31
C ARG A 106 11.66 1.59 10.81
N LEU A 107 11.77 2.13 9.60
CA LEU A 107 10.70 2.91 8.96
C LEU A 107 9.61 2.01 8.38
N LEU A 108 9.91 0.75 8.08
CA LEU A 108 8.92 -0.19 7.57
C LEU A 108 7.94 -0.67 8.67
N PRO A 109 6.65 -0.88 8.34
CA PRO A 109 5.73 -1.64 9.18
C PRO A 109 6.34 -2.99 9.55
N ALA A 110 6.07 -3.48 10.76
CA ALA A 110 6.71 -4.70 11.28
C ALA A 110 6.58 -5.91 10.33
N VAL A 111 5.46 -6.02 9.63
CA VAL A 111 5.18 -7.12 8.68
C VAL A 111 6.01 -7.01 7.40
N LEU A 112 6.41 -5.80 6.97
CA LEU A 112 7.24 -5.57 5.79
C LEU A 112 8.74 -5.57 6.09
N ARG A 113 9.15 -5.84 7.34
CA ARG A 113 10.57 -5.96 7.72
C ARG A 113 11.19 -7.29 7.33
N ARG A 114 10.35 -8.27 6.99
CA ARG A 114 10.76 -9.59 6.52
C ARG A 114 10.36 -9.72 5.04
N PRO A 115 11.07 -10.55 4.26
CA PRO A 115 10.66 -10.86 2.90
C PRO A 115 9.21 -11.33 2.89
N LEU A 116 8.43 -10.82 1.94
CA LEU A 116 7.05 -11.26 1.75
C LEU A 116 7.04 -12.74 1.35
N PRO A 117 6.08 -13.54 1.84
CA PRO A 117 5.93 -14.92 1.37
C PRO A 117 5.72 -14.92 -0.14
N VAL A 118 6.36 -15.86 -0.83
CA VAL A 118 6.21 -16.01 -2.28
C VAL A 118 4.78 -16.49 -2.56
N SER A 119 3.99 -15.65 -3.23
CA SER A 119 2.65 -16.05 -3.67
C SER A 119 2.75 -17.09 -4.78
N SER A 120 1.92 -18.13 -4.69
CA SER A 120 1.86 -19.25 -5.64
C SER A 120 1.38 -18.84 -7.05
N THR A 121 1.00 -17.58 -7.24
CA THR A 121 0.42 -17.04 -8.48
C THR A 121 1.41 -16.90 -9.64
N LYS A 122 2.72 -17.07 -9.41
CA LYS A 122 3.76 -17.11 -10.46
C LYS A 122 4.58 -18.41 -10.49
N ALA A 123 4.08 -19.50 -9.88
CA ALA A 123 4.75 -20.80 -9.91
C ALA A 123 4.41 -21.64 -11.17
N LYS A 124 4.18 -21.00 -12.33
CA LYS A 124 3.89 -21.68 -13.59
C LYS A 124 4.66 -21.08 -14.74
#